data_AF-A0A7C0VWM1-F1
#
_entry.id   AF-A0A7C0VWM1-F1
#
_cell.length_a   1.000
_cell.length_b   1.000
_cell.length_c   1.000
_cell.angle_alpha   90.00
_cell.angle_beta   90.00
_cell.angle_gamma   90.00
#
_symmetry.space_group_name_H-M   'P 1'
#
loop_
_entity.id
_entity.type
_entity.pdbx_description
1 polymer ?
#
loop_
_entity_poly.entity_id
_entity_poly.type
_entity_poly.pdbx_seq_one_letter_code
_entity_poly.pdbx_strand_id
1 'polypeptide(L)'
;MGAELEDRAVRERALDPERSFLVQAPAGSGKTELLTQRYLRLLATVDAPEEVVAITFTRKAAGEMRARILEAIAHASDPAPEGAHRRRSRSLATAVRRRDAALGWSLAEHPARLRIQTIDALCAGLTRRMPWLSRFGAPPAIAEPFEPLYREAARATLRMVESGSHWSEAIARLLLHLDNDFPRAEVLLVRLLGRRDQWQRHLRRPGLESGALRVELETALGRVAGAHLAALREHLAGAAGADLARLAGYAGGVLAAQGKASPVTACAGMEALPAGTPDEVGHWLGLAELLLTGAGTWRKSLDARIGVPAGKGAAALAMRAMGKELLEHLADDEDLRARLHGVRTLPAPRYDDGQWEVLQALFELLHLALAQLRIVFQARGRVDYLEIDQAAVEALGEEDAPTDLALVLDYRIRHLLVDEFQDTSYTHYELLRRLTAGWSPGDGRTLFVVGDPMQSIYRFREADVALYLDARVRGIGPVTLE
;
A
#
# COMPACT_ATOMS: atom_id res chain seq x y z
N MET A 1 -3.35 1.60 37.50
CA MET A 1 -4.72 2.07 37.76
C MET A 1 -5.20 3.15 36.79
N GLY A 2 -4.44 4.24 36.53
CA GLY A 2 -4.84 5.27 35.54
C GLY A 2 -4.96 4.74 34.10
N ALA A 3 -3.94 4.02 33.61
CA ALA A 3 -3.94 3.44 32.25
C ALA A 3 -5.02 2.36 32.02
N GLU A 4 -5.37 1.57 33.04
CA GLU A 4 -6.45 0.56 32.93
C GLU A 4 -7.85 1.21 32.93
N LEU A 5 -8.02 2.34 33.62
CA LEU A 5 -9.26 3.11 33.60
C LEU A 5 -9.43 3.85 32.27
N GLU A 6 -8.35 4.39 31.71
CA GLU A 6 -8.34 4.97 30.36
C GLU A 6 -8.62 3.93 29.27
N ASP A 7 -7.96 2.76 29.31
CA ASP A 7 -8.22 1.67 28.36
C ASP A 7 -9.68 1.19 28.43
N ARG A 8 -10.25 1.09 29.64
CA ARG A 8 -11.65 0.73 29.81
C ARG A 8 -12.61 1.77 29.23
N ALA A 9 -12.35 3.06 29.45
CA ALA A 9 -13.17 4.14 28.90
C ALA A 9 -13.08 4.20 27.37
N VAL A 10 -11.90 3.96 26.80
CA VAL A 10 -11.70 3.85 25.35
C VAL A 10 -12.49 2.67 24.77
N ARG A 11 -12.41 1.50 25.39
CA ARG A 11 -13.21 0.31 24.98
C ARG A 11 -14.70 0.55 25.09
N GLU A 12 -15.16 1.27 26.11
CA GLU A 12 -16.58 1.62 26.26
C GLU A 12 -17.05 2.55 25.13
N ARG A 13 -16.25 3.57 24.78
CA ARG A 13 -16.53 4.42 23.61
C ARG A 13 -16.54 3.62 22.32
N ALA A 14 -15.59 2.72 22.12
CA ALA A 14 -15.51 1.87 20.92
C ALA A 14 -16.75 0.96 20.73
N LEU A 15 -17.57 0.75 21.76
CA LEU A 15 -18.82 -0.01 21.68
C LEU A 15 -20.06 0.85 21.35
N ASP A 16 -19.90 2.17 21.23
CA ASP A 16 -21.00 3.09 20.94
C ASP A 16 -21.57 2.88 19.51
N PRO A 17 -22.79 2.33 19.35
CA PRO A 17 -23.34 1.94 18.07
C PRO A 17 -23.50 3.10 17.07
N GLU A 18 -23.51 4.35 17.54
CA GLU A 18 -23.74 5.56 16.75
C GLU A 18 -22.43 6.19 16.22
N ARG A 19 -21.27 5.67 16.63
CA ARG A 19 -19.95 6.20 16.27
C ARG A 19 -19.11 5.19 15.52
N SER A 20 -18.25 5.70 14.64
CA SER A 20 -17.34 4.91 13.80
C SER A 20 -15.93 4.99 14.37
N PHE A 21 -15.20 3.86 14.37
CA PHE A 21 -13.90 3.76 15.04
C PHE A 21 -12.88 3.01 14.19
N LEU A 22 -11.62 3.42 14.31
CA LEU A 22 -10.48 2.62 13.91
C LEU A 22 -9.72 2.21 15.16
N VAL A 23 -9.90 0.96 15.58
CA VAL A 23 -9.27 0.43 16.78
C VAL A 23 -7.93 -0.21 16.42
N GLN A 24 -6.84 0.36 16.93
CA GLN A 24 -5.53 -0.27 16.87
C GLN A 24 -5.38 -1.27 18.01
N ALA A 25 -5.26 -2.55 17.70
CA ALA A 25 -5.29 -3.62 18.70
C ALA A 25 -4.22 -4.70 18.41
N PRO A 26 -3.12 -4.76 19.17
CA PRO A 26 -2.07 -5.77 18.97
C PRO A 26 -2.52 -7.18 19.36
N ALA A 27 -1.73 -8.19 19.01
CA ALA A 27 -2.03 -9.58 19.34
C ALA A 27 -2.22 -9.77 20.86
N GLY A 28 -3.25 -10.51 21.26
CA GLY A 28 -3.57 -10.75 22.68
C GLY A 28 -4.29 -9.60 23.40
N SER A 29 -4.57 -8.47 22.75
CA SER A 29 -5.26 -7.31 23.36
C SER A 29 -6.77 -7.49 23.59
N GLY A 30 -7.35 -8.61 23.14
CA GLY A 30 -8.80 -8.85 23.20
C GLY A 30 -9.60 -8.29 22.02
N LYS A 31 -8.93 -7.99 20.89
CA LYS A 31 -9.54 -7.58 19.61
C LYS A 31 -10.81 -8.34 19.23
N THR A 32 -10.75 -9.68 19.29
CA THR A 32 -11.89 -10.53 18.92
C THR A 32 -13.06 -10.40 19.91
N GLU A 33 -12.78 -10.20 21.20
CA GLU A 33 -13.81 -9.95 22.21
C GLU A 33 -14.49 -8.60 21.95
N LEU A 34 -13.72 -7.56 21.64
CA LEU A 34 -14.24 -6.24 21.31
C LEU A 34 -15.14 -6.28 20.07
N LEU A 35 -14.70 -6.95 18.99
CA LEU A 35 -15.50 -7.16 17.77
C LEU A 35 -16.80 -7.92 18.07
N THR A 36 -16.73 -8.97 18.89
CA THR A 36 -17.91 -9.76 19.30
C THR A 36 -18.89 -8.89 20.08
N GLN A 37 -18.41 -8.14 21.07
CA GLN A 37 -19.24 -7.23 21.86
C GLN A 37 -19.86 -6.12 21.00
N ARG A 38 -19.09 -5.54 20.07
CA ARG A 38 -19.58 -4.54 19.13
C ARG A 38 -20.70 -5.11 18.26
N TYR A 39 -20.50 -6.30 17.69
CA TYR A 39 -21.51 -6.96 16.87
C TYR A 39 -22.79 -7.26 17.65
N LEU A 40 -22.68 -7.80 18.88
CA LEU A 40 -23.84 -8.02 19.76
C LEU A 40 -24.57 -6.71 20.12
N ARG A 41 -23.83 -5.62 20.36
CA ARG A 41 -24.41 -4.32 20.65
C ARG A 41 -25.24 -3.80 19.47
N LEU A 42 -24.72 -3.93 18.26
CA LEU A 42 -25.39 -3.52 17.03
C LEU A 42 -26.61 -4.40 16.72
N LEU A 43 -26.52 -5.72 16.91
CA LEU A 43 -27.67 -6.61 16.78
C LEU A 43 -28.82 -6.24 17.72
N ALA A 44 -28.53 -5.65 18.87
CA ALA A 44 -29.57 -5.21 19.81
C ALA A 44 -30.29 -3.91 19.36
N THR A 45 -29.76 -3.18 18.37
CA THR A 45 -30.32 -1.89 17.91
C THR A 45 -30.98 -1.95 16.54
N VAL A 46 -30.56 -2.87 15.66
CA VAL A 46 -31.09 -3.03 14.30
C VAL A 46 -32.45 -3.72 14.25
N ASP A 47 -33.18 -3.55 13.14
CA ASP A 47 -34.48 -4.18 12.87
C ASP A 47 -34.33 -5.51 12.12
N ALA A 48 -33.23 -5.68 11.40
CA ALA A 48 -32.84 -6.94 10.76
C ALA A 48 -31.36 -7.27 11.01
N PRO A 49 -30.98 -8.53 11.33
CA PRO A 49 -29.59 -8.93 11.50
C PRO A 49 -28.73 -8.66 10.26
N GLU A 50 -29.35 -8.68 9.07
CA GLU A 50 -28.69 -8.43 7.78
C GLU A 50 -28.18 -6.98 7.63
N GLU A 51 -28.62 -6.07 8.51
CA GLU A 51 -28.13 -4.68 8.60
C GLU A 51 -26.71 -4.59 9.19
N VAL A 52 -26.23 -5.65 9.85
CA VAL A 52 -24.89 -5.71 10.44
C VAL A 52 -24.01 -6.69 9.65
N VAL A 53 -23.04 -6.17 8.92
CA VAL A 53 -22.10 -6.97 8.13
C VAL A 53 -20.72 -6.96 8.78
N ALA A 54 -20.19 -8.14 9.07
CA ALA A 54 -18.81 -8.31 9.51
C ALA A 54 -17.98 -8.99 8.42
N ILE A 55 -16.86 -8.37 8.07
CA ILE A 55 -15.90 -8.80 7.06
C ILE A 55 -14.63 -9.29 7.76
N THR A 56 -14.17 -10.47 7.37
CA THR A 56 -12.89 -11.04 7.81
C THR A 56 -12.06 -11.50 6.60
N PHE A 57 -10.79 -11.86 6.81
CA PHE A 57 -9.90 -12.32 5.73
C PHE A 57 -9.79 -13.84 5.60
N THR A 58 -10.36 -14.61 6.53
CA THR A 58 -10.31 -16.08 6.49
C THR A 58 -11.64 -16.71 6.86
N ARG A 59 -11.97 -17.84 6.22
CA ARG A 59 -13.18 -18.62 6.54
C ARG A 59 -13.18 -19.08 8.00
N LYS A 60 -11.99 -19.37 8.55
CA LYS A 60 -11.79 -19.73 9.96
C LYS A 60 -12.18 -18.58 10.88
N ALA A 61 -11.67 -17.36 10.65
CA ALA A 61 -12.02 -16.19 11.46
C ALA A 61 -13.52 -15.86 11.39
N ALA A 62 -14.12 -15.91 10.20
CA ALA A 62 -15.58 -15.74 10.04
C ALA A 62 -16.37 -16.82 10.81
N GLY A 63 -15.92 -18.08 10.76
CA GLY A 63 -16.54 -19.19 11.48
C GLY A 63 -16.42 -19.05 13.00
N GLU A 64 -15.24 -18.72 13.51
CA GLU A 64 -14.98 -18.50 14.93
C GLU A 64 -15.79 -17.33 15.48
N MET A 65 -15.83 -16.19 14.78
CA MET A 65 -16.62 -15.03 15.20
C MET A 65 -18.11 -15.37 15.27
N ARG A 66 -18.64 -16.09 14.26
CA ARG A 66 -20.04 -16.54 14.26
C ARG A 66 -20.34 -17.47 15.42
N ALA A 67 -19.47 -18.47 15.66
CA ALA A 67 -19.63 -19.41 16.75
C ALA A 67 -19.68 -18.69 18.11
N ARG A 68 -18.77 -17.73 18.35
CA ARG A 68 -18.73 -16.94 19.59
C ARG A 68 -20.00 -16.13 19.81
N ILE A 69 -20.55 -15.51 18.76
CA ILE A 69 -21.79 -14.73 18.87
C ILE A 69 -22.96 -15.64 19.22
N LEU A 70 -23.10 -16.78 18.55
CA LEU A 70 -24.17 -17.75 18.82
C LEU A 70 -24.03 -18.36 20.22
N GLU A 71 -22.81 -18.70 20.63
CA GLU A 71 -22.51 -19.19 21.97
C GLU A 71 -22.87 -18.15 23.04
N ALA A 72 -22.51 -16.89 22.83
CA ALA A 72 -22.87 -15.80 23.75
C ALA A 72 -24.39 -15.65 23.88
N ILE A 73 -25.14 -15.74 22.78
CA ILE A 73 -26.61 -15.67 22.76
C ILE A 73 -27.23 -16.89 23.48
N ALA A 74 -26.71 -18.10 23.26
CA ALA A 74 -27.18 -19.32 23.89
C ALA A 74 -27.03 -19.27 25.42
N HIS A 75 -25.86 -18.84 25.92
CA HIS A 75 -25.57 -18.74 27.35
C HIS A 75 -26.10 -17.44 27.99
N ALA A 76 -26.90 -16.64 27.28
CA ALA A 76 -27.43 -15.38 27.80
C ALA A 76 -28.41 -15.57 28.98
N SER A 77 -28.93 -16.79 29.20
CA SER A 77 -29.78 -17.14 30.35
C SER A 77 -29.00 -17.54 31.60
N ASP A 78 -27.73 -17.90 31.45
CA ASP A 78 -26.96 -18.53 32.53
C ASP A 78 -26.72 -17.57 33.69
N PRO A 79 -26.35 -18.06 34.88
CA PRO A 79 -25.96 -17.21 35.99
C PRO A 79 -24.89 -16.19 35.57
N ALA A 80 -24.91 -14.99 36.16
CA ALA A 80 -23.99 -13.93 35.80
C ALA A 80 -22.53 -14.38 36.01
N PRO A 81 -21.68 -14.39 34.97
CA PRO A 81 -20.31 -14.87 35.09
C PRO A 81 -19.44 -13.90 35.90
N GLU A 82 -18.35 -14.42 36.46
CA GLU A 82 -17.33 -13.61 37.11
C GLU A 82 -16.56 -12.74 36.09
N GLY A 83 -16.21 -11.51 36.50
CA GLY A 83 -15.51 -10.53 35.66
C GLY A 83 -16.42 -9.53 34.93
N ALA A 84 -16.00 -8.26 34.93
CA ALA A 84 -16.79 -7.16 34.34
C ALA A 84 -17.04 -7.33 32.83
N HIS A 85 -16.05 -7.81 32.07
CA HIS A 85 -16.17 -8.03 30.63
C HIS A 85 -17.21 -9.12 30.30
N ARG A 86 -17.18 -10.27 31.01
CA ARG A 86 -18.14 -11.37 30.77
C ARG A 86 -19.57 -10.97 31.15
N ARG A 87 -19.75 -10.20 32.23
CA ARG A 87 -21.06 -9.63 32.60
C ARG A 87 -21.62 -8.73 31.51
N ARG A 88 -20.76 -7.92 30.86
CA ARG A 88 -21.14 -7.07 29.73
C ARG A 88 -21.54 -7.90 28.52
N SER A 89 -20.71 -8.85 28.09
CA SER A 89 -21.03 -9.74 26.95
C SER A 89 -22.36 -10.46 27.16
N ARG A 90 -22.61 -10.98 28.38
CA ARG A 90 -23.92 -11.54 28.76
C ARG A 90 -25.05 -10.52 28.63
N SER A 91 -24.90 -9.31 29.18
CA SER A 91 -25.93 -8.28 29.08
C SER A 91 -26.28 -7.92 27.64
N LEU A 92 -25.28 -7.83 26.76
CA LEU A 92 -25.49 -7.58 25.33
C LEU A 92 -26.20 -8.76 24.68
N ALA A 93 -25.77 -9.99 24.95
CA ALA A 93 -26.40 -11.19 24.43
C ALA A 93 -27.86 -11.34 24.90
N THR A 94 -28.17 -10.99 26.16
CA THR A 94 -29.55 -10.95 26.66
C THR A 94 -30.39 -9.92 25.89
N ALA A 95 -29.82 -8.76 25.56
CA ALA A 95 -30.51 -7.75 24.75
C ALA A 95 -30.78 -8.25 23.32
N VAL A 96 -29.79 -8.89 22.68
CA VAL A 96 -29.95 -9.53 21.37
C VAL A 96 -31.04 -10.58 21.40
N ARG A 97 -31.09 -11.45 22.42
CA ARG A 97 -32.12 -12.49 22.51
C ARG A 97 -33.53 -11.91 22.68
N ARG A 98 -33.68 -10.81 23.42
CA ARG A 98 -34.97 -10.09 23.52
C ARG A 98 -35.38 -9.53 22.16
N ARG A 99 -34.42 -8.95 21.41
CA ARG A 99 -34.63 -8.39 20.07
C ARG A 99 -35.00 -9.48 19.06
N ASP A 100 -34.25 -10.59 19.05
CA ASP A 100 -34.47 -11.81 18.25
C ASP A 100 -35.87 -12.39 18.46
N ALA A 101 -36.32 -12.51 19.72
CA ALA A 101 -37.67 -12.96 20.03
C ALA A 101 -38.75 -11.94 19.63
N ALA A 102 -38.51 -10.64 19.82
CA ALA A 102 -39.48 -9.58 19.50
C ALA A 102 -39.71 -9.41 17.99
N LEU A 103 -38.67 -9.59 17.19
CA LEU A 103 -38.70 -9.42 15.74
C LEU A 103 -38.71 -10.75 14.97
N GLY A 104 -38.78 -11.88 15.70
CA GLY A 104 -38.92 -13.23 15.14
C GLY A 104 -37.76 -13.62 14.23
N TRP A 105 -36.51 -13.34 14.63
CA TRP A 105 -35.39 -13.62 13.73
C TRP A 105 -34.96 -15.09 13.71
N SER A 106 -35.18 -15.82 14.80
CA SER A 106 -34.81 -17.22 15.02
C SER A 106 -33.34 -17.50 14.74
N LEU A 107 -32.44 -16.67 15.28
CA LEU A 107 -31.00 -16.75 15.00
C LEU A 107 -30.35 -18.11 15.33
N ALA A 108 -30.88 -18.85 16.30
CA ALA A 108 -30.41 -20.20 16.64
C ALA A 108 -30.68 -21.22 15.52
N GLU A 109 -31.81 -21.09 14.84
CA GLU A 109 -32.22 -21.98 13.73
C GLU A 109 -31.68 -21.48 12.38
N HIS A 110 -31.45 -20.17 12.26
CA HIS A 110 -31.00 -19.51 11.03
C HIS A 110 -29.70 -18.71 11.24
N PRO A 111 -28.58 -19.36 11.60
CA PRO A 111 -27.31 -18.68 11.86
C PRO A 111 -26.71 -18.00 10.63
N ALA A 112 -27.17 -18.35 9.42
CA ALA A 112 -26.76 -17.71 8.16
C ALA A 112 -27.24 -16.26 8.03
N ARG A 113 -28.24 -15.85 8.82
CA ARG A 113 -28.71 -14.45 8.89
C ARG A 113 -27.66 -13.50 9.48
N LEU A 114 -26.77 -14.03 10.32
CA LEU A 114 -25.60 -13.31 10.79
C LEU A 114 -24.62 -13.15 9.61
N ARG A 115 -24.57 -11.94 9.04
CA ARG A 115 -23.72 -11.62 7.88
C ARG A 115 -22.25 -11.45 8.28
N ILE A 116 -21.67 -12.54 8.73
CA ILE A 116 -20.26 -12.69 9.06
C ILE A 116 -19.63 -13.54 7.96
N GLN A 117 -18.78 -12.93 7.13
CA GLN A 117 -18.25 -13.57 5.93
C GLN A 117 -16.86 -13.06 5.61
N THR A 118 -16.15 -13.77 4.73
CA THR A 118 -14.88 -13.26 4.22
C THR A 118 -15.10 -12.14 3.21
N ILE A 119 -14.10 -11.30 3.02
CA ILE A 119 -14.13 -10.26 1.98
C ILE A 119 -14.36 -10.88 0.59
N ASP A 120 -13.64 -11.96 0.25
CA ASP A 120 -13.84 -12.69 -1.02
C ASP A 120 -15.28 -13.21 -1.19
N ALA A 121 -15.91 -13.64 -0.09
CA ALA A 121 -17.29 -14.14 -0.11
C ALA A 121 -18.30 -13.01 -0.32
N LEU A 122 -18.02 -11.82 0.23
CA LEU A 122 -18.77 -10.60 -0.07
C LEU A 122 -18.61 -10.23 -1.55
N CYS A 123 -17.38 -10.14 -2.06
CA CYS A 123 -17.10 -9.83 -3.47
C CYS A 123 -17.81 -10.80 -4.42
N ALA A 124 -17.64 -12.10 -4.23
CA ALA A 124 -18.33 -13.12 -5.01
C ALA A 124 -19.86 -13.03 -4.90
N GLY A 125 -20.38 -12.63 -3.73
CA GLY A 125 -21.81 -12.38 -3.52
C GLY A 125 -22.35 -11.18 -4.30
N LEU A 126 -21.57 -10.10 -4.40
CA LEU A 126 -21.89 -8.91 -5.17
C LEU A 126 -21.87 -9.20 -6.67
N THR A 127 -20.79 -9.83 -7.16
CA THR A 127 -20.61 -10.15 -8.57
C THR A 127 -21.71 -11.06 -9.13
N ARG A 128 -22.21 -12.01 -8.33
CA ARG A 128 -23.33 -12.89 -8.72
C ARG A 128 -24.67 -12.17 -8.93
N ARG A 129 -24.86 -11.00 -8.31
CA ARG A 129 -26.12 -10.25 -8.40
C ARG A 129 -26.17 -9.29 -9.59
N MET A 130 -25.04 -9.11 -10.27
CA MET A 130 -24.93 -8.26 -11.44
C MET A 130 -25.02 -9.04 -12.74
N PRO A 131 -25.41 -8.38 -13.85
CA PRO A 131 -25.26 -8.91 -15.21
C PRO A 131 -23.80 -9.03 -15.65
N TRP A 132 -22.82 -9.07 -14.74
CA TRP A 132 -21.43 -9.38 -15.07
C TRP A 132 -21.31 -10.78 -15.70
N LEU A 133 -22.21 -11.69 -15.30
CA LEU A 133 -22.40 -13.01 -15.92
C LEU A 133 -22.68 -12.95 -17.43
N SER A 134 -23.26 -11.86 -17.95
CA SER A 134 -23.52 -11.71 -19.39
C SER A 134 -22.22 -11.73 -20.21
N ARG A 135 -21.08 -11.32 -19.63
CA ARG A 135 -19.78 -11.28 -20.30
C ARG A 135 -19.10 -12.64 -20.39
N PHE A 136 -19.45 -13.58 -19.51
CA PHE A 136 -18.86 -14.92 -19.44
C PHE A 136 -19.85 -16.04 -19.81
N GLY A 137 -21.14 -15.73 -19.98
CA GLY A 137 -22.22 -16.70 -20.18
C GLY A 137 -22.57 -17.52 -18.94
N ALA A 138 -21.59 -17.83 -18.08
CA ALA A 138 -21.73 -18.53 -16.80
C ALA A 138 -20.76 -17.96 -15.75
N PRO A 139 -20.97 -18.22 -14.43
CA PRO A 139 -20.04 -17.81 -13.40
C PRO A 139 -18.66 -18.46 -13.64
N PRO A 140 -17.57 -17.67 -13.80
CA PRO A 140 -16.26 -18.24 -14.07
C PRO A 140 -15.72 -18.99 -12.84
N ALA A 141 -14.95 -20.05 -13.09
CA ALA A 141 -14.25 -20.76 -12.03
C ALA A 141 -12.96 -20.01 -11.63
N ILE A 142 -12.59 -20.07 -10.36
CA ILE A 142 -11.30 -19.52 -9.91
C ILE A 142 -10.20 -20.49 -10.33
N ALA A 143 -9.19 -20.01 -11.06
CA ALA A 143 -8.04 -20.81 -11.49
C ALA A 143 -7.00 -20.89 -10.38
N GLU A 144 -6.40 -22.05 -10.13
CA GLU A 144 -5.18 -22.17 -9.34
C GLU A 144 -4.28 -23.24 -10.02
N PRO A 145 -3.03 -22.91 -10.43
CA PRO A 145 -2.34 -21.61 -10.36
C PRO A 145 -2.79 -20.59 -11.43
N PHE A 146 -2.66 -19.29 -11.15
CA PHE A 146 -3.03 -18.19 -12.07
C PHE A 146 -2.00 -17.92 -13.17
N GLU A 147 -0.72 -18.20 -12.91
CA GLU A 147 0.40 -17.83 -13.77
C GLU A 147 0.27 -18.29 -15.23
N PRO A 148 -0.28 -19.49 -15.56
CA PRO A 148 -0.50 -19.88 -16.94
C PRO A 148 -1.43 -18.91 -17.72
N LEU A 149 -2.46 -18.35 -17.07
CA LEU A 149 -3.38 -17.39 -17.70
C LEU A 149 -2.67 -16.06 -17.96
N TYR A 150 -1.87 -15.58 -17.00
CA TYR A 150 -1.07 -14.37 -17.17
C TYR A 150 -0.04 -14.54 -18.29
N ARG A 151 0.59 -15.71 -18.37
CA ARG A 151 1.56 -16.05 -19.42
C ARG A 151 0.91 -16.06 -20.80
N GLU A 152 -0.28 -16.64 -20.92
CA GLU A 152 -1.05 -16.63 -22.16
C GLU A 152 -1.40 -15.20 -22.59
N ALA A 153 -1.86 -14.37 -21.65
CA ALA A 153 -2.17 -12.96 -21.91
C ALA A 153 -0.92 -12.13 -22.30
N ALA A 154 0.20 -12.33 -21.61
CA ALA A 154 1.47 -11.68 -21.94
C ALA A 154 1.95 -12.05 -23.36
N ARG A 155 1.87 -13.34 -23.71
CA ARG A 155 2.20 -13.81 -25.07
C ARG A 155 1.26 -13.28 -26.13
N ALA A 156 -0.03 -13.18 -25.83
CA ALA A 156 -1.00 -12.59 -26.74
C ALA A 156 -0.70 -11.11 -26.99
N THR A 157 -0.33 -10.38 -25.93
CA THR A 157 0.08 -8.97 -25.99
C THR A 157 1.32 -8.79 -26.87
N LEU A 158 2.40 -9.53 -26.62
CA LEU A 158 3.65 -9.39 -27.38
C LEU A 158 3.50 -9.80 -28.85
N ARG A 159 2.65 -10.78 -29.17
CA ARG A 159 2.35 -11.19 -30.56
C ARG A 159 1.65 -10.10 -31.37
N MET A 160 1.08 -9.08 -30.74
CA MET A 160 0.50 -7.95 -31.46
C MET A 160 1.55 -7.03 -32.09
N VAL A 161 2.85 -7.26 -31.90
CA VAL A 161 3.90 -6.48 -32.57
C VAL A 161 3.76 -6.51 -34.09
N GLU A 162 3.32 -7.63 -34.67
CA GLU A 162 3.13 -7.79 -36.12
C GLU A 162 1.74 -7.37 -36.61
N SER A 163 0.87 -6.85 -35.73
CA SER A 163 -0.52 -6.54 -36.07
C SER A 163 -0.72 -5.33 -36.98
N GLY A 164 0.29 -4.47 -37.11
CA GLY A 164 0.18 -3.19 -37.83
C GLY A 164 -0.73 -2.17 -37.14
N SER A 165 -1.08 -2.39 -35.86
CA SER A 165 -1.89 -1.47 -35.06
C SER A 165 -1.00 -0.44 -34.34
N HIS A 166 -1.59 0.59 -33.74
CA HIS A 166 -0.83 1.57 -32.93
C HIS A 166 -0.06 0.90 -31.77
N TRP A 167 -0.53 -0.24 -31.26
CA TRP A 167 0.16 -1.02 -30.24
C TRP A 167 1.49 -1.63 -30.73
N SER A 168 1.65 -1.87 -32.03
CA SER A 168 2.86 -2.46 -32.61
C SER A 168 4.10 -1.62 -32.29
N GLU A 169 3.98 -0.30 -32.34
CA GLU A 169 5.08 0.62 -32.06
C GLU A 169 5.47 0.60 -30.58
N ALA A 170 4.49 0.62 -29.68
CA ALA A 170 4.73 0.51 -28.24
C ALA A 170 5.42 -0.80 -27.87
N ILE A 171 4.97 -1.94 -28.44
CA ILE A 171 5.60 -3.25 -28.22
C ILE A 171 7.04 -3.26 -28.76
N ALA A 172 7.26 -2.72 -29.97
CA ALA A 172 8.60 -2.65 -30.56
C ALA A 172 9.56 -1.82 -29.70
N ARG A 173 9.13 -0.66 -29.18
CA ARG A 173 9.94 0.18 -28.29
C ARG A 173 10.35 -0.56 -27.00
N LEU A 174 9.41 -1.27 -26.37
CA LEU A 174 9.71 -2.09 -25.19
C LEU A 174 10.71 -3.21 -25.51
N LEU A 175 10.52 -3.91 -26.63
CA LEU A 175 11.41 -5.00 -27.04
C LEU A 175 12.81 -4.47 -27.36
N LEU A 176 12.93 -3.35 -28.06
CA LEU A 176 14.22 -2.70 -28.33
C LEU A 176 14.94 -2.30 -27.04
N HIS A 177 14.21 -1.79 -26.04
CA HIS A 177 14.77 -1.48 -24.71
C HIS A 177 15.26 -2.72 -23.96
N LEU A 178 14.68 -3.89 -24.25
CA LEU A 178 15.05 -5.17 -23.67
C LEU A 178 15.96 -6.00 -24.59
N ASP A 179 16.67 -5.38 -25.52
CA ASP A 179 17.57 -6.06 -26.48
C ASP A 179 16.88 -7.18 -27.30
N ASN A 180 15.59 -6.98 -27.60
CA ASN A 180 14.68 -7.94 -28.23
C ASN A 180 14.53 -9.28 -27.48
N ASP A 181 14.74 -9.28 -26.16
CA ASP A 181 14.54 -10.44 -25.28
C ASP A 181 13.04 -10.68 -24.99
N PHE A 182 12.38 -11.39 -25.92
CA PHE A 182 10.98 -11.79 -25.78
C PHE A 182 10.68 -12.59 -24.50
N PRO A 183 11.46 -13.63 -24.14
CA PRO A 183 11.26 -14.35 -22.89
C PRO A 183 11.29 -13.45 -21.65
N ARG A 184 12.23 -12.49 -21.60
CA ARG A 184 12.30 -11.53 -20.50
C ARG A 184 11.11 -10.59 -20.49
N ALA A 185 10.68 -10.07 -21.64
CA ALA A 185 9.48 -9.25 -21.74
C ALA A 185 8.22 -10.00 -21.25
N GLU A 186 8.07 -11.27 -21.63
CA GLU A 186 6.98 -12.15 -21.15
C GLU A 186 7.00 -12.27 -19.63
N VAL A 187 8.15 -12.59 -19.03
CA VAL A 187 8.28 -12.74 -17.57
C VAL A 187 7.96 -11.43 -16.85
N LEU A 188 8.39 -10.29 -17.38
CA LEU A 188 8.09 -8.97 -16.81
C LEU A 188 6.59 -8.67 -16.87
N LEU A 189 5.93 -8.91 -18.01
CA LEU A 189 4.49 -8.71 -18.15
C LEU A 189 3.68 -9.65 -17.25
N VAL A 190 4.09 -10.92 -17.10
CA VAL A 190 3.45 -11.86 -16.16
C VAL A 190 3.50 -11.33 -14.73
N ARG A 191 4.66 -10.81 -14.30
CA ARG A 191 4.82 -10.20 -12.98
C ARG A 191 3.96 -8.97 -12.80
N LEU A 192 3.86 -8.11 -13.82
CA LEU A 192 3.03 -6.91 -13.79
C LEU A 192 1.54 -7.28 -13.72
N LEU A 193 1.06 -8.19 -14.55
CA LEU A 193 -0.34 -8.67 -14.53
C LEU A 193 -0.73 -9.28 -13.18
N GLY A 194 0.19 -9.99 -12.54
CA GLY A 194 0.01 -10.52 -11.19
C GLY A 194 -0.11 -9.45 -10.11
N ARG A 195 0.38 -8.23 -10.36
CA ARG A 195 0.35 -7.07 -9.43
C ARG A 195 -0.54 -5.93 -9.87
N ARG A 196 -1.53 -6.22 -10.70
CA ARG A 196 -2.35 -5.19 -11.36
C ARG A 196 -3.17 -4.33 -10.41
N ASP A 197 -3.48 -4.80 -9.20
CA ASP A 197 -4.16 -3.97 -8.19
C ASP A 197 -3.37 -2.70 -7.85
N GLN A 198 -2.03 -2.79 -7.89
CA GLN A 198 -1.13 -1.71 -7.46
C GLN A 198 -1.03 -0.59 -8.51
N TRP A 199 -1.10 -0.93 -9.80
CA TRP A 199 -0.82 0.02 -10.88
C TRP A 199 -2.03 0.35 -11.78
N GLN A 200 -3.04 -0.50 -11.87
CA GLN A 200 -4.17 -0.31 -12.78
C GLN A 200 -4.93 1.01 -12.56
N ARG A 201 -5.02 1.48 -11.31
CA ARG A 201 -5.66 2.76 -10.97
C ARG A 201 -4.96 3.98 -11.57
N HIS A 202 -3.65 3.88 -11.78
CA HIS A 202 -2.85 4.97 -12.35
C HIS A 202 -3.02 5.05 -13.86
N LEU A 203 -3.43 3.95 -14.50
CA LEU A 203 -3.70 3.88 -15.94
C LEU A 203 -5.06 4.45 -16.33
N ARG A 204 -6.07 4.38 -15.47
CA ARG A 204 -7.43 4.89 -15.76
C ARG A 204 -7.57 6.42 -15.68
N ARG A 205 -6.48 7.16 -15.45
CA ARG A 205 -6.53 8.62 -15.25
C ARG A 205 -6.53 9.39 -16.60
N PRO A 206 -7.44 10.37 -16.79
CA PRO A 206 -7.35 11.32 -17.88
C PRO A 206 -6.04 12.11 -17.79
N GLY A 207 -5.28 12.24 -18.88
CA GLY A 207 -4.05 13.06 -18.92
C GLY A 207 -2.73 12.30 -19.10
N LEU A 208 -2.75 11.00 -19.41
CA LEU A 208 -1.56 10.24 -19.85
C LEU A 208 -0.83 10.92 -21.03
N GLU A 209 -1.59 11.64 -21.86
CA GLU A 209 -1.08 12.35 -23.04
C GLU A 209 -0.51 13.75 -22.72
N SER A 210 -0.83 14.34 -21.56
CA SER A 210 -0.62 15.78 -21.31
C SER A 210 0.66 16.14 -20.54
N GLY A 211 1.62 15.22 -20.40
CA GLY A 211 2.87 15.44 -19.63
C GLY A 211 2.68 15.57 -18.11
N ALA A 212 1.44 15.73 -17.63
CA ALA A 212 1.10 15.82 -16.21
C ALA A 212 1.55 14.59 -15.42
N LEU A 213 1.48 13.39 -16.00
CA LEU A 213 1.96 12.17 -15.35
C LEU A 213 3.47 12.20 -15.13
N ARG A 214 4.27 12.72 -16.07
CA ARG A 214 5.74 12.86 -15.90
C ARG A 214 6.02 13.72 -14.69
N VAL A 215 5.37 14.89 -14.63
CA VAL A 215 5.52 15.82 -13.51
C VAL A 215 5.11 15.18 -12.19
N GLU A 216 4.00 14.44 -12.13
CA GLU A 216 3.56 13.75 -10.90
C GLU A 216 4.59 12.71 -10.43
N LEU A 217 5.06 11.85 -11.34
CA LEU A 217 6.04 10.81 -11.04
C LEU A 217 7.38 11.41 -10.62
N GLU A 218 7.90 12.38 -11.37
CA GLU A 218 9.15 13.08 -11.04
C GLU A 218 9.02 13.87 -9.72
N THR A 219 7.85 14.43 -9.42
CA THR A 219 7.58 15.06 -8.11
C THR A 219 7.63 14.05 -6.97
N ALA A 220 7.08 12.85 -7.17
CA ALA A 220 7.12 11.77 -6.18
C ALA A 220 8.56 11.27 -5.96
N LEU A 221 9.31 11.03 -7.05
CA LEU A 221 10.73 10.65 -6.99
C LEU A 221 11.56 11.75 -6.31
N GLY A 222 11.33 13.00 -6.70
CA GLY A 222 11.95 14.17 -6.12
C GLY A 222 11.65 14.31 -4.62
N ARG A 223 10.43 14.01 -4.16
CA ARG A 223 10.11 14.02 -2.72
C ARG A 223 10.90 12.97 -1.95
N VAL A 224 11.02 11.76 -2.47
CA VAL A 224 11.77 10.67 -1.82
C VAL A 224 13.26 11.02 -1.74
N ALA A 225 13.86 11.44 -2.87
CA ALA A 225 15.25 11.87 -2.91
C ALA A 225 15.49 13.09 -2.01
N GLY A 226 14.66 14.11 -2.14
CA GLY A 226 14.76 15.36 -1.38
C GLY A 226 14.64 15.15 0.13
N ALA A 227 13.72 14.31 0.60
CA ALA A 227 13.60 14.01 2.03
C ALA A 227 14.87 13.35 2.59
N HIS A 228 15.47 12.41 1.84
CA HIS A 228 16.72 11.75 2.23
C HIS A 228 17.90 12.73 2.24
N LEU A 229 18.01 13.57 1.22
CA LEU A 229 19.09 14.55 1.08
C LEU A 229 18.98 15.70 2.09
N ALA A 230 17.77 16.15 2.39
CA ALA A 230 17.53 17.17 3.42
C ALA A 230 17.97 16.68 4.81
N ALA A 231 17.65 15.43 5.16
CA ALA A 231 18.10 14.82 6.41
C ALA A 231 19.63 14.70 6.47
N LEU A 232 20.29 14.33 5.37
CA LEU A 232 21.75 14.32 5.27
C LEU A 232 22.37 15.71 5.44
N ARG A 233 21.79 16.73 4.82
CA ARG A 233 22.23 18.12 4.95
C ARG A 233 22.13 18.61 6.39
N GLU A 234 21.03 18.31 7.06
CA GLU A 234 20.82 18.66 8.47
C GLU A 234 21.84 17.97 9.37
N HIS A 235 22.10 16.68 9.14
CA HIS A 235 23.10 15.91 9.89
C HIS A 235 24.52 16.46 9.73
N LEU A 236 24.86 16.93 8.53
CA LEU A 236 26.16 17.52 8.20
C LEU A 236 26.20 19.05 8.38
N ALA A 237 25.23 19.64 9.07
CA ALA A 237 25.24 21.08 9.33
C ALA A 237 26.41 21.46 10.25
N GLY A 238 27.19 22.47 9.84
CA GLY A 238 28.28 23.04 10.65
C GLY A 238 29.67 22.90 10.01
N ALA A 239 30.71 22.92 10.84
CA ALA A 239 32.10 22.98 10.41
C ALA A 239 32.51 21.74 9.59
N ALA A 240 32.14 20.54 10.05
CA ALA A 240 32.43 19.28 9.35
C ALA A 240 31.83 19.24 7.93
N GLY A 241 30.62 19.76 7.73
CA GLY A 241 30.01 19.87 6.40
C GLY A 241 30.74 20.87 5.48
N ALA A 242 31.22 21.99 6.03
CA ALA A 242 31.99 22.96 5.26
C ALA A 242 33.37 22.41 4.84
N ASP A 243 34.04 21.66 5.73
CA ASP A 243 35.28 20.96 5.42
C ASP A 243 35.07 19.87 4.36
N LEU A 244 34.00 19.07 4.49
CA LEU A 244 33.63 18.07 3.51
C LEU A 244 33.39 18.68 2.12
N ALA A 245 32.65 19.79 2.06
CA ALA A 245 32.35 20.47 0.79
C ALA A 245 33.63 20.95 0.09
N ARG A 246 34.55 21.61 0.82
CA ARG A 246 35.84 22.05 0.27
C ARG A 246 36.71 20.88 -0.21
N LEU A 247 36.76 19.82 0.59
CA LEU A 247 37.53 18.62 0.27
C LEU A 247 37.00 17.94 -0.99
N ALA A 248 35.67 17.82 -1.11
CA ALA A 248 35.02 17.28 -2.29
C ALA A 248 35.18 18.19 -3.52
N GLY A 249 35.09 19.50 -3.31
CA GLY A 249 35.41 20.56 -4.28
C GLY A 249 36.76 20.36 -4.95
N TYR A 250 37.77 20.23 -4.11
CA TYR A 250 39.16 20.02 -4.51
C TYR A 250 39.36 18.65 -5.18
N ALA A 251 38.87 17.57 -4.55
CA ALA A 251 39.02 16.22 -5.07
C ALA A 251 38.35 16.03 -6.44
N GLY A 252 37.15 16.60 -6.61
CA GLY A 252 36.42 16.60 -7.87
C GLY A 252 37.16 17.32 -8.98
N GLY A 253 37.73 18.50 -8.68
CA GLY A 253 38.54 19.26 -9.64
C GLY A 253 39.80 18.51 -10.08
N VAL A 254 40.49 17.84 -9.15
CA VAL A 254 41.68 17.02 -9.46
C VAL A 254 41.32 15.84 -10.37
N LEU A 255 40.22 15.14 -10.09
CA LEU A 255 39.79 13.99 -10.90
C LEU A 255 39.30 14.41 -12.28
N ALA A 256 38.57 15.53 -12.37
CA ALA A 256 38.12 16.10 -13.63
C ALA A 256 39.31 16.49 -14.53
N ALA A 257 40.34 17.14 -13.97
CA ALA A 257 41.56 17.48 -14.69
C ALA A 257 42.36 16.26 -15.18
N GLN A 258 42.19 15.10 -14.52
CA GLN A 258 42.81 13.83 -14.93
C GLN A 258 41.96 13.05 -15.95
N GLY A 259 40.78 13.52 -16.32
CA GLY A 259 39.86 12.81 -17.22
C GLY A 259 39.32 11.50 -16.64
N LYS A 260 39.31 11.33 -15.31
CA LYS A 260 38.80 10.12 -14.66
C LYS A 260 37.30 10.20 -14.43
N ALA A 261 36.55 9.21 -14.91
CA ALA A 261 35.14 9.06 -14.60
C ALA A 261 34.97 8.63 -13.13
N SER A 262 34.43 9.51 -12.28
CA SER A 262 34.12 9.22 -10.88
C SER A 262 32.95 10.09 -10.42
N PRO A 263 32.03 9.61 -9.58
CA PRO A 263 30.98 10.46 -8.98
C PRO A 263 31.52 11.71 -8.28
N VAL A 264 32.74 11.64 -7.74
CA VAL A 264 33.41 12.77 -7.06
C VAL A 264 33.64 13.95 -8.01
N THR A 265 33.73 13.74 -9.33
CA THR A 265 33.90 14.84 -10.30
C THR A 265 32.70 15.79 -10.33
N ALA A 266 31.50 15.32 -9.96
CA ALA A 266 30.33 16.17 -9.83
C ALA A 266 30.53 17.27 -8.78
N CYS A 267 31.40 17.04 -7.80
CA CYS A 267 31.69 18.02 -6.75
C CYS A 267 32.70 19.09 -7.16
N ALA A 268 33.25 19.08 -8.38
CA ALA A 268 34.31 20.00 -8.78
C ALA A 268 33.93 21.48 -8.57
N GLY A 269 34.74 22.22 -7.81
CA GLY A 269 34.51 23.64 -7.52
C GLY A 269 33.48 23.92 -6.42
N MET A 270 33.03 22.90 -5.68
CA MET A 270 32.15 23.06 -4.53
C MET A 270 32.87 23.71 -3.34
N GLU A 271 32.27 24.75 -2.77
CA GLU A 271 32.77 25.44 -1.56
C GLU A 271 31.83 25.30 -0.34
N ALA A 272 30.57 24.93 -0.57
CA ALA A 272 29.55 24.77 0.45
C ALA A 272 28.75 23.48 0.22
N LEU A 273 28.17 22.96 1.28
CA LEU A 273 27.39 21.72 1.23
C LEU A 273 26.15 21.91 0.31
N PRO A 274 25.81 20.92 -0.54
CA PRO A 274 24.65 21.02 -1.44
C PRO A 274 23.35 21.27 -0.67
N ALA A 275 22.41 22.01 -1.26
CA ALA A 275 21.14 22.47 -0.66
C ALA A 275 20.21 21.34 -0.17
N GLY A 276 20.51 20.09 -0.50
CA GLY A 276 19.70 18.92 -0.12
C GLY A 276 18.51 18.75 -1.06
N THR A 277 18.60 19.30 -2.26
CA THR A 277 17.53 19.26 -3.26
C THR A 277 17.68 18.04 -4.18
N PRO A 278 16.59 17.55 -4.80
CA PRO A 278 16.64 16.36 -5.64
C PRO A 278 17.59 16.51 -6.84
N ASP A 279 17.72 17.72 -7.38
CA ASP A 279 18.62 17.99 -8.52
C ASP A 279 20.12 17.87 -8.15
N GLU A 280 20.45 17.77 -6.86
CA GLU A 280 21.83 17.66 -6.36
C GLU A 280 22.24 16.23 -5.98
N VAL A 281 21.44 15.20 -6.32
CA VAL A 281 21.78 13.79 -6.04
C VAL A 281 23.20 13.44 -6.52
N GLY A 282 23.63 13.97 -7.67
CA GLY A 282 24.98 13.76 -8.19
C GLY A 282 26.08 14.27 -7.25
N HIS A 283 25.89 15.44 -6.63
CA HIS A 283 26.83 15.99 -5.64
C HIS A 283 26.90 15.09 -4.39
N TRP A 284 25.76 14.64 -3.89
CA TRP A 284 25.70 13.76 -2.72
C TRP A 284 26.30 12.38 -2.99
N LEU A 285 26.15 11.84 -4.21
CA LEU A 285 26.84 10.63 -4.65
C LEU A 285 28.37 10.82 -4.63
N GLY A 286 28.85 11.99 -5.05
CA GLY A 286 30.26 12.36 -4.96
C GLY A 286 30.77 12.40 -3.51
N LEU A 287 30.02 12.99 -2.59
CA LEU A 287 30.35 13.00 -1.15
C LEU A 287 30.38 11.57 -0.57
N ALA A 288 29.40 10.73 -0.91
CA ALA A 288 29.36 9.34 -0.47
C ALA A 288 30.55 8.53 -1.02
N GLU A 289 30.92 8.72 -2.29
CA GLU A 289 32.06 8.03 -2.89
C GLU A 289 33.41 8.46 -2.28
N LEU A 290 33.52 9.74 -1.95
CA LEU A 290 34.70 10.30 -1.29
C LEU A 290 34.92 9.68 0.10
N LEU A 291 33.86 9.53 0.90
CA LEU A 291 33.96 9.08 2.30
C LEU A 291 33.85 7.56 2.49
N LEU A 292 33.09 6.87 1.63
CA LEU A 292 32.75 5.46 1.80
C LEU A 292 33.41 4.56 0.75
N THR A 293 33.73 3.34 1.14
CA THR A 293 34.10 2.26 0.22
C THR A 293 32.89 1.80 -0.60
N GLY A 294 33.11 0.96 -1.63
CA GLY A 294 32.00 0.35 -2.39
C GLY A 294 31.02 -0.45 -1.53
N ALA A 295 31.51 -1.05 -0.43
CA ALA A 295 30.69 -1.79 0.54
C ALA A 295 29.96 -0.89 1.56
N GLY A 296 30.12 0.44 1.50
CA GLY A 296 29.43 1.38 2.39
C GLY A 296 30.08 1.57 3.76
N THR A 297 31.32 1.11 3.94
CA THR A 297 32.11 1.35 5.17
C THR A 297 32.95 2.62 5.04
N TRP A 298 33.24 3.29 6.15
CA TRP A 298 34.16 4.44 6.17
C TRP A 298 35.53 4.07 5.59
N ARG A 299 36.08 4.95 4.77
CA ARG A 299 37.44 4.77 4.25
C ARG A 299 38.46 4.99 5.37
N LYS A 300 39.51 4.16 5.39
CA LYS A 300 40.63 4.31 6.33
C LYS A 300 41.55 5.49 5.99
N SER A 301 41.60 5.87 4.71
CA SER A 301 42.38 7.00 4.23
C SER A 301 41.85 7.49 2.89
N LEU A 302 42.11 8.76 2.58
CA LEU A 302 41.81 9.35 1.28
C LEU A 302 43.08 9.36 0.43
N ASP A 303 43.03 8.74 -0.75
CA ASP A 303 44.17 8.56 -1.63
C ASP A 303 43.98 9.23 -3.01
N ALA A 304 45.02 9.15 -3.85
CA ALA A 304 45.02 9.79 -5.16
C ALA A 304 43.98 9.22 -6.13
N ARG A 305 43.39 8.04 -5.85
CA ARG A 305 42.33 7.45 -6.69
C ARG A 305 41.00 8.16 -6.51
N ILE A 306 40.78 8.77 -5.35
CA ILE A 306 39.58 9.54 -5.03
C ILE A 306 39.84 11.06 -5.03
N GLY A 307 40.91 11.50 -5.69
CA GLY A 307 41.17 12.93 -5.95
C GLY A 307 41.99 13.65 -4.87
N VAL A 308 42.45 12.97 -3.82
CA VAL A 308 43.32 13.56 -2.78
C VAL A 308 44.79 13.23 -3.09
N PRO A 309 45.59 14.15 -3.67
CA PRO A 309 46.85 13.81 -4.32
C PRO A 309 47.98 13.40 -3.37
N ALA A 310 48.90 12.61 -3.93
CA ALA A 310 50.27 12.28 -3.51
C ALA A 310 51.12 13.38 -2.85
N GLY A 311 50.94 14.60 -3.35
CA GLY A 311 52.01 15.59 -3.52
C GLY A 311 52.43 16.34 -2.26
N LYS A 312 53.60 17.00 -2.35
CA LYS A 312 54.18 17.84 -1.29
C LYS A 312 53.75 19.33 -1.35
N GLY A 313 52.85 19.68 -2.26
CA GLY A 313 52.33 21.06 -2.36
C GLY A 313 51.49 21.43 -1.13
N ALA A 314 51.55 22.70 -0.70
CA ALA A 314 50.88 23.18 0.51
C ALA A 314 49.37 22.87 0.51
N ALA A 315 48.69 23.05 -0.62
CA ALA A 315 47.27 22.73 -0.78
C ALA A 315 46.97 21.22 -0.61
N ALA A 316 47.80 20.35 -1.19
CA ALA A 316 47.61 18.90 -1.06
C ALA A 316 47.84 18.40 0.37
N LEU A 317 48.79 19.00 1.10
CA LEU A 317 49.04 18.68 2.51
C LEU A 317 47.86 19.13 3.40
N ALA A 318 47.34 20.34 3.18
CA ALA A 318 46.19 20.86 3.92
C ALA A 318 44.93 19.99 3.71
N MET A 319 44.64 19.61 2.46
CA MET A 319 43.48 18.75 2.15
C MET A 319 43.59 17.35 2.77
N ARG A 320 44.80 16.80 2.89
CA ARG A 320 45.01 15.51 3.59
C ARG A 320 44.79 15.60 5.08
N ALA A 321 45.28 16.66 5.71
CA ALA A 321 45.07 16.88 7.14
C ALA A 321 43.57 17.02 7.43
N MET A 322 42.88 17.87 6.67
CA MET A 322 41.42 18.06 6.74
C MET A 322 40.66 16.75 6.51
N GLY A 323 41.01 15.99 5.47
CA GLY A 323 40.36 14.71 5.18
C GLY A 323 40.57 13.65 6.27
N LYS A 324 41.74 13.65 6.92
CA LYS A 324 42.02 12.75 8.05
C LYS A 324 41.20 13.13 9.28
N GLU A 325 41.21 14.41 9.65
CA GLU A 325 40.44 14.93 10.78
C GLU A 325 38.93 14.71 10.59
N LEU A 326 38.43 14.92 9.38
CA LEU A 326 37.03 14.66 9.04
C LEU A 326 36.67 13.17 9.17
N LEU A 327 37.52 12.26 8.67
CA LEU A 327 37.28 10.82 8.82
C LEU A 327 37.31 10.37 10.28
N GLU A 328 38.22 10.92 11.10
CA GLU A 328 38.28 10.64 12.54
C GLU A 328 37.05 11.18 13.27
N HIS A 329 36.57 12.37 12.90
CA HIS A 329 35.37 12.97 13.48
C HIS A 329 34.07 12.21 13.14
N LEU A 330 33.96 11.68 11.92
CA LEU A 330 32.77 10.99 11.42
C LEU A 330 32.78 9.47 11.67
N ALA A 331 33.88 8.89 12.16
CA ALA A 331 34.09 7.44 12.22
C ALA A 331 33.02 6.69 13.03
N ASP A 332 32.52 7.29 14.12
CA ASP A 332 31.57 6.68 15.03
C ASP A 332 30.09 6.94 14.63
N ASP A 333 29.86 7.73 13.58
CA ASP A 333 28.51 8.11 13.14
C ASP A 333 27.91 7.09 12.16
N GLU A 334 27.41 5.99 12.72
CA GLU A 334 26.80 4.92 11.94
C GLU A 334 25.50 5.32 11.23
N ASP A 335 24.74 6.29 11.77
CA ASP A 335 23.51 6.78 11.12
C ASP A 335 23.86 7.59 9.86
N LEU A 336 24.81 8.52 9.95
CA LEU A 336 25.32 9.26 8.80
C LEU A 336 25.92 8.32 7.75
N ARG A 337 26.71 7.32 8.17
CA ARG A 337 27.27 6.31 7.27
C ARG A 337 26.18 5.59 6.48
N ALA A 338 25.16 5.11 7.17
CA ALA A 338 24.04 4.40 6.57
C ALA A 338 23.27 5.30 5.57
N ARG A 339 23.01 6.56 5.94
CA ARG A 339 22.34 7.53 5.06
C ARG A 339 23.17 7.88 3.84
N LEU A 340 24.47 8.13 3.98
CA LEU A 340 25.39 8.38 2.87
C LEU A 340 25.45 7.18 1.91
N HIS A 341 25.49 5.96 2.46
CA HIS A 341 25.43 4.76 1.64
C HIS A 341 24.10 4.65 0.88
N GLY A 342 22.98 5.00 1.52
CA GLY A 342 21.65 5.04 0.93
C GLY A 342 21.51 5.97 -0.28
N VAL A 343 22.36 7.00 -0.42
CA VAL A 343 22.36 7.88 -1.61
C VAL A 343 22.58 7.08 -2.90
N ARG A 344 23.39 6.00 -2.84
CA ARG A 344 23.66 5.13 -4.00
C ARG A 344 22.44 4.37 -4.51
N THR A 345 21.40 4.23 -3.68
CA THR A 345 20.16 3.54 -4.04
C THR A 345 18.99 4.49 -4.24
N LEU A 346 19.21 5.82 -4.17
CA LEU A 346 18.17 6.79 -4.47
C LEU A 346 17.80 6.72 -5.95
N PRO A 347 16.50 6.83 -6.28
CA PRO A 347 16.10 6.95 -7.68
C PRO A 347 16.58 8.28 -8.26
N ALA A 348 16.83 8.31 -9.56
CA ALA A 348 17.00 9.58 -10.27
C ALA A 348 15.73 10.43 -10.10
N PRO A 349 15.84 11.74 -9.84
CA PRO A 349 14.68 12.61 -9.59
C PRO A 349 13.86 12.86 -10.86
N ARG A 350 14.45 12.64 -12.04
CA ARG A 350 13.86 12.91 -13.35
C ARG A 350 14.14 11.75 -14.30
N TYR A 351 13.24 11.54 -15.25
CA TYR A 351 13.47 10.60 -16.35
C TYR A 351 14.22 11.32 -17.47
N ASP A 352 15.13 10.63 -18.13
CA ASP A 352 15.57 11.07 -19.46
C ASP A 352 14.46 10.82 -20.50
N ASP A 353 14.53 11.48 -21.65
CA ASP A 353 13.46 11.41 -22.65
C ASP A 353 13.30 9.99 -23.22
N GLY A 354 14.39 9.23 -23.36
CA GLY A 354 14.32 7.83 -23.80
C GLY A 354 13.66 6.91 -22.77
N GLN A 355 13.99 7.09 -21.48
CA GLN A 355 13.32 6.40 -20.38
C GLN A 355 11.83 6.72 -20.35
N TRP A 356 11.46 7.99 -20.57
CA TRP A 356 10.08 8.42 -20.59
C TRP A 356 9.31 7.81 -21.78
N GLU A 357 9.90 7.79 -22.97
CA GLU A 357 9.30 7.17 -24.16
C GLU A 357 9.01 5.67 -23.94
N VAL A 358 9.95 4.94 -23.31
CA VAL A 358 9.75 3.53 -22.97
C VAL A 358 8.64 3.37 -21.93
N LEU A 359 8.58 4.26 -20.94
CA LEU A 359 7.55 4.22 -19.91
C LEU A 359 6.16 4.51 -20.47
N GLN A 360 6.03 5.46 -21.41
CA GLN A 360 4.79 5.73 -22.13
C GLN A 360 4.34 4.52 -22.94
N ALA A 361 5.26 3.92 -23.70
CA ALA A 361 4.99 2.66 -24.40
C ALA A 361 4.50 1.58 -23.43
N LEU A 362 5.14 1.46 -22.25
CA LEU A 362 4.74 0.50 -21.23
C LEU A 362 3.32 0.76 -20.71
N PHE A 363 2.90 2.01 -20.50
CA PHE A 363 1.53 2.31 -20.07
C PHE A 363 0.49 1.88 -21.11
N GLU A 364 0.75 2.11 -22.39
CA GLU A 364 -0.08 1.63 -23.49
C GLU A 364 -0.14 0.10 -23.51
N LEU A 365 1.03 -0.55 -23.47
CA LEU A 365 1.19 -2.00 -23.40
C LEU A 365 0.43 -2.63 -22.24
N LEU A 366 0.41 -1.99 -21.06
CA LEU A 366 -0.29 -2.51 -19.89
C LEU A 366 -1.82 -2.47 -20.05
N HIS A 367 -2.37 -1.44 -20.72
CA HIS A 367 -3.79 -1.45 -21.08
C HIS A 367 -4.12 -2.62 -22.00
N LEU A 368 -3.28 -2.85 -23.01
CA LEU A 368 -3.43 -3.96 -23.93
C LEU A 368 -3.33 -5.30 -23.19
N ALA A 369 -2.35 -5.45 -22.28
CA ALA A 369 -2.17 -6.67 -21.50
C ALA A 369 -3.37 -6.99 -20.61
N LEU A 370 -4.01 -5.98 -20.00
CA LEU A 370 -5.26 -6.16 -19.26
C LEU A 370 -6.41 -6.59 -20.17
N ALA A 371 -6.52 -6.01 -21.37
CA ALA A 371 -7.54 -6.42 -22.33
C ALA A 371 -7.33 -7.88 -22.79
N GLN A 372 -6.08 -8.25 -23.10
CA GLN A 372 -5.71 -9.63 -23.45
C GLN A 372 -5.98 -10.59 -22.29
N LEU A 373 -5.71 -10.20 -21.04
CA LEU A 373 -6.02 -11.01 -19.88
C LEU A 373 -7.51 -11.29 -19.75
N ARG A 374 -8.36 -10.27 -19.96
CA ARG A 374 -9.82 -10.44 -19.95
C ARG A 374 -10.30 -11.38 -21.06
N ILE A 375 -9.72 -11.29 -22.25
CA ILE A 375 -10.02 -12.23 -23.36
C ILE A 375 -9.65 -13.66 -22.96
N VAL A 376 -8.45 -13.85 -22.38
CA VAL A 376 -8.01 -15.17 -21.88
C VAL A 376 -8.95 -15.70 -20.81
N PHE A 377 -9.35 -14.86 -19.84
CA PHE A 377 -10.31 -15.27 -18.81
C PHE A 377 -11.64 -15.73 -19.40
N GLN A 378 -12.18 -14.97 -20.35
CA GLN A 378 -13.43 -15.33 -21.04
C GLN A 378 -13.29 -16.62 -21.82
N ALA A 379 -12.24 -16.76 -22.64
CA ALA A 379 -12.00 -17.95 -23.45
C ALA A 379 -11.81 -19.22 -22.62
N ARG A 380 -11.22 -19.10 -21.42
CA ARG A 380 -10.98 -20.22 -20.52
C ARG A 380 -12.12 -20.48 -19.53
N GLY A 381 -13.08 -19.56 -19.41
CA GLY A 381 -14.11 -19.60 -18.36
C GLY A 381 -13.52 -19.57 -16.95
N ARG A 382 -12.34 -18.98 -16.78
CA ARG A 382 -11.57 -18.99 -15.54
C ARG A 382 -11.00 -17.62 -15.22
N VAL A 383 -10.99 -17.26 -13.95
CA VAL A 383 -10.49 -15.97 -13.45
C VAL A 383 -9.58 -16.18 -12.24
N ASP A 384 -8.86 -15.14 -11.83
CA ASP A 384 -8.22 -15.09 -10.51
C ASP A 384 -9.13 -14.43 -9.46
N TYR A 385 -8.67 -14.35 -8.22
CA TYR A 385 -9.42 -13.68 -7.14
C TYR A 385 -9.59 -12.19 -7.40
N LEU A 386 -8.54 -11.52 -7.87
CA LEU A 386 -8.55 -10.07 -8.07
C LEU A 386 -9.58 -9.62 -9.12
N GLU A 387 -9.83 -10.43 -10.16
CA GLU A 387 -10.89 -10.15 -11.14
C GLU A 387 -12.28 -10.17 -10.50
N ILE A 388 -12.52 -11.06 -9.53
CA ILE A 388 -13.79 -11.11 -8.78
C ILE A 388 -13.94 -9.87 -7.90
N ASP A 389 -12.86 -9.45 -7.24
CA ASP A 389 -12.86 -8.28 -6.37
C ASP A 389 -13.08 -7.00 -7.19
N GLN A 390 -12.39 -6.86 -8.33
CA GLN A 390 -12.58 -5.73 -9.24
C GLN A 390 -14.00 -5.73 -9.84
N ALA A 391 -14.55 -6.89 -10.20
CA ALA A 391 -15.92 -7.00 -10.68
C ALA A 391 -16.94 -6.60 -9.60
N ALA A 392 -16.66 -6.91 -8.32
CA ALA A 392 -17.51 -6.51 -7.20
C ALA A 392 -17.48 -4.99 -6.96
N VAL A 393 -16.34 -4.35 -7.16
CA VAL A 393 -16.20 -2.89 -7.12
C VAL A 393 -16.94 -2.25 -8.29
N GLU A 394 -16.71 -2.71 -9.52
CA GLU A 394 -17.41 -2.25 -10.73
C GLU A 394 -18.93 -2.45 -10.61
N ALA A 395 -19.38 -3.50 -9.92
CA ALA A 395 -20.78 -3.79 -9.63
C ALA A 395 -21.50 -2.74 -8.78
N LEU A 396 -20.77 -1.99 -7.97
CA LEU A 396 -21.34 -0.91 -7.15
C LEU A 396 -21.47 0.41 -7.91
N GLY A 397 -20.80 0.55 -9.06
CA GLY A 397 -20.74 1.82 -9.81
C GLY A 397 -19.79 2.84 -9.18
N GLU A 398 -19.71 4.01 -9.78
CA GLU A 398 -18.90 5.13 -9.25
C GLU A 398 -19.70 5.89 -8.17
N GLU A 399 -19.03 6.70 -7.35
CA GLU A 399 -19.71 7.43 -6.26
C GLU A 399 -20.75 8.44 -6.77
N ASP A 400 -20.49 9.06 -7.92
CA ASP A 400 -21.38 10.00 -8.60
C ASP A 400 -22.43 9.31 -9.49
N ALA A 401 -22.27 8.01 -9.72
CA ALA A 401 -23.16 7.17 -10.52
C ALA A 401 -23.30 5.75 -9.91
N PRO A 402 -23.88 5.62 -8.70
CA PRO A 402 -24.04 4.32 -8.05
C PRO A 402 -25.04 3.45 -8.82
N THR A 403 -24.82 2.14 -8.82
CA THR A 403 -25.76 1.19 -9.43
C THR A 403 -26.97 0.94 -8.52
N ASP A 404 -28.05 0.40 -9.06
CA ASP A 404 -29.21 -0.06 -8.28
C ASP A 404 -28.80 -1.04 -7.16
N LEU A 405 -27.79 -1.89 -7.42
CA LEU A 405 -27.25 -2.79 -6.41
C LEU A 405 -26.63 -2.02 -5.24
N ALA A 406 -25.83 -0.98 -5.52
CA ALA A 406 -25.25 -0.14 -4.49
C ALA A 406 -26.34 0.57 -3.68
N LEU A 407 -27.35 1.13 -4.33
CA LEU A 407 -28.48 1.78 -3.66
C LEU A 407 -29.24 0.81 -2.74
N VAL A 408 -29.55 -0.41 -3.22
CA VAL A 408 -30.20 -1.44 -2.40
C VAL A 408 -29.35 -1.83 -1.19
N LEU A 409 -28.03 -1.92 -1.36
CA LEU A 409 -27.12 -2.24 -0.25
C LEU A 409 -27.00 -1.08 0.73
N ASP A 410 -27.00 0.16 0.25
CA ASP A 410 -26.97 1.36 1.09
C ASP A 410 -28.17 1.44 2.03
N TYR A 411 -29.36 1.08 1.55
CA TYR A 411 -30.56 0.95 2.40
C TYR A 411 -30.51 -0.24 3.35
N ARG A 412 -29.79 -1.31 3.01
CA ARG A 412 -29.79 -2.57 3.77
C ARG A 412 -28.68 -2.70 4.78
N ILE A 413 -27.55 -2.01 4.59
CA ILE A 413 -26.38 -2.12 5.47
C ILE A 413 -26.34 -0.86 6.31
N ARG A 414 -26.55 -1.02 7.63
CA ARG A 414 -26.38 0.08 8.58
C ARG A 414 -25.02 0.06 9.24
N HIS A 415 -24.47 -1.13 9.48
CA HIS A 415 -23.22 -1.26 10.21
C HIS A 415 -22.27 -2.20 9.50
N LEU A 416 -21.05 -1.72 9.31
CA LEU A 416 -19.96 -2.48 8.70
C LEU A 416 -18.83 -2.66 9.71
N LEU A 417 -18.41 -3.90 9.92
CA LEU A 417 -17.30 -4.27 10.78
C LEU A 417 -16.22 -4.92 9.92
N VAL A 418 -14.99 -4.44 10.02
CA VAL A 418 -13.84 -4.98 9.26
C VAL A 418 -12.76 -5.42 10.23
N ASP A 419 -12.48 -6.72 10.24
CA ASP A 419 -11.38 -7.33 10.97
C ASP A 419 -10.10 -7.37 10.10
N GLU A 420 -8.94 -7.44 10.75
CA GLU A 420 -7.60 -7.44 10.14
C GLU A 420 -7.39 -6.36 9.05
N PHE A 421 -7.81 -5.12 9.32
CA PHE A 421 -7.81 -4.07 8.30
C PHE A 421 -6.43 -3.74 7.72
N GLN A 422 -5.34 -4.03 8.42
CA GLN A 422 -3.99 -3.87 7.88
C GLN A 422 -3.71 -4.77 6.66
N ASP A 423 -4.50 -5.83 6.46
CA ASP A 423 -4.35 -6.78 5.35
C ASP A 423 -5.21 -6.41 4.13
N THR A 424 -5.81 -5.20 4.13
CA THR A 424 -6.65 -4.67 3.06
C THR A 424 -5.80 -4.28 1.84
N SER A 425 -6.19 -4.75 0.66
CA SER A 425 -5.62 -4.33 -0.63
C SER A 425 -6.30 -3.05 -1.14
N TYR A 426 -5.84 -2.49 -2.25
CA TYR A 426 -6.46 -1.29 -2.79
C TYR A 426 -7.89 -1.55 -3.27
N THR A 427 -8.13 -2.64 -4.01
CA THR A 427 -9.48 -3.01 -4.45
C THR A 427 -10.43 -3.23 -3.26
N HIS A 428 -9.95 -3.84 -2.16
CA HIS A 428 -10.75 -4.00 -0.94
C HIS A 428 -11.09 -2.68 -0.28
N TYR A 429 -10.14 -1.75 -0.22
CA TYR A 429 -10.38 -0.41 0.33
C TYR A 429 -11.41 0.34 -0.51
N GLU A 430 -11.29 0.27 -1.85
CA GLU A 430 -12.25 0.87 -2.78
C GLU A 430 -13.65 0.25 -2.64
N LEU A 431 -13.75 -1.06 -2.43
CA LEU A 431 -15.02 -1.72 -2.12
C LEU A 431 -15.68 -1.10 -0.88
N LEU A 432 -14.93 -0.92 0.22
CA LEU A 432 -15.45 -0.31 1.44
C LEU A 432 -15.89 1.13 1.19
N ARG A 433 -15.09 1.91 0.46
CA ARG A 433 -15.41 3.29 0.07
C ARG A 433 -16.72 3.38 -0.71
N ARG A 434 -16.93 2.52 -1.71
CA ARG A 434 -18.17 2.47 -2.50
C ARG A 434 -19.38 2.02 -1.67
N LEU A 435 -19.18 1.08 -0.74
CA LEU A 435 -20.25 0.63 0.15
C LEU A 435 -20.69 1.70 1.16
N THR A 436 -19.80 2.64 1.50
CA THR A 436 -20.09 3.74 2.45
C THR A 436 -20.31 5.08 1.77
N ALA A 437 -20.27 5.16 0.43
CA ALA A 437 -20.35 6.41 -0.32
C ALA A 437 -21.63 7.22 -0.04
N GLY A 438 -22.75 6.54 0.19
CA GLY A 438 -24.04 7.16 0.51
C GLY A 438 -24.19 7.60 1.96
N TRP A 439 -23.19 7.37 2.83
CA TRP A 439 -23.30 7.58 4.28
C TRP A 439 -23.01 9.03 4.66
N SER A 440 -23.67 9.51 5.70
CA SER A 440 -23.55 10.88 6.20
C SER A 440 -23.29 10.89 7.71
N PRO A 441 -22.50 11.84 8.23
CA PRO A 441 -22.27 11.94 9.66
C PRO A 441 -23.59 12.05 10.45
N GLY A 442 -23.79 11.16 11.42
CA GLY A 442 -24.95 11.17 12.30
C GLY A 442 -26.24 10.55 11.73
N ASP A 443 -26.19 9.88 10.58
CA ASP A 443 -27.36 9.21 9.99
C ASP A 443 -27.68 7.83 10.59
N GLY A 444 -26.93 7.42 11.63
CA GLY A 444 -27.07 6.15 12.34
C GLY A 444 -26.29 4.99 11.70
N ARG A 445 -25.63 5.18 10.56
CA ARG A 445 -24.77 4.17 9.93
C ARG A 445 -23.34 4.28 10.45
N THR A 446 -22.71 3.15 10.75
CA THR A 446 -21.36 3.16 11.34
C THR A 446 -20.40 2.15 10.75
N LEU A 447 -19.14 2.55 10.69
CA LEU A 447 -18.01 1.75 10.22
C LEU A 447 -17.07 1.49 11.40
N PHE A 448 -16.81 0.22 11.68
CA PHE A 448 -15.94 -0.20 12.78
C PHE A 448 -14.82 -1.06 12.23
N VAL A 449 -13.60 -0.57 12.36
CA VAL A 449 -12.43 -1.17 11.74
C VAL A 449 -11.44 -1.54 12.84
N VAL A 450 -10.88 -2.76 12.78
CA VAL A 450 -9.85 -3.19 13.74
C VAL A 450 -8.66 -3.79 13.03
N GLY A 451 -7.46 -3.35 13.43
CA GLY A 451 -6.22 -3.84 12.85
C GLY A 451 -4.99 -3.39 13.61
N ASP A 452 -3.83 -3.85 13.18
CA ASP A 452 -2.53 -3.43 13.73
C ASP A 452 -1.51 -3.29 12.58
N PRO A 453 -1.03 -2.07 12.28
CA PRO A 453 -0.09 -1.85 11.18
C PRO A 453 1.23 -2.60 11.39
N MET A 454 1.61 -2.89 12.64
CA MET A 454 2.83 -3.64 12.97
C MET A 454 2.73 -5.13 12.62
N GLN A 455 1.51 -5.64 12.37
CA GLN A 455 1.23 -7.04 12.05
C GLN A 455 0.90 -7.27 10.56
N SER A 456 1.15 -6.28 9.69
CA SER A 456 0.97 -6.45 8.24
C SER A 456 2.01 -7.43 7.67
N ILE A 457 1.73 -8.72 7.75
CA ILE A 457 2.56 -9.81 7.24
C ILE A 457 2.11 -10.31 5.86
N TYR A 458 0.94 -9.86 5.38
CA TYR A 458 0.35 -10.28 4.10
C TYR A 458 0.72 -9.37 2.91
N ARG A 459 1.95 -8.83 2.88
CA ARG A 459 2.44 -8.06 1.73
C ARG A 459 2.38 -8.85 0.40
N PHE A 460 2.40 -10.18 0.47
CA PHE A 460 2.23 -11.06 -0.69
C PHE A 460 0.80 -11.11 -1.25
N ARG A 461 -0.20 -10.63 -0.50
CA ARG A 461 -1.58 -10.38 -0.96
C ARG A 461 -1.84 -8.91 -1.31
N GLU A 462 -0.76 -8.15 -1.50
CA GLU A 462 -0.83 -6.74 -1.91
C GLU A 462 -1.49 -5.82 -0.87
N ALA A 463 -1.49 -6.23 0.40
CA ALA A 463 -1.88 -5.38 1.51
C ALA A 463 -0.99 -4.13 1.57
N ASP A 464 -1.62 -2.96 1.71
CA ASP A 464 -0.95 -1.66 1.75
C ASP A 464 -1.24 -0.95 3.08
N VAL A 465 -0.26 -0.98 3.99
CA VAL A 465 -0.32 -0.27 5.29
C VAL A 465 -0.55 1.23 5.12
N ALA A 466 -0.19 1.82 3.98
CA ALA A 466 -0.49 3.23 3.73
C ALA A 466 -2.01 3.49 3.75
N LEU A 467 -2.83 2.53 3.32
CA LEU A 467 -4.30 2.64 3.36
C LEU A 467 -4.82 2.65 4.81
N TYR A 468 -4.19 1.88 5.71
CA TYR A 468 -4.50 1.92 7.14
C TYR A 468 -4.21 3.31 7.72
N LEU A 469 -3.04 3.87 7.40
CA LEU A 469 -2.62 5.19 7.88
C LEU A 469 -3.50 6.31 7.28
N ASP A 470 -3.86 6.22 6.00
CA ASP A 470 -4.75 7.17 5.34
C ASP A 470 -6.16 7.10 5.95
N ALA A 471 -6.70 5.91 6.17
CA ALA A 471 -7.99 5.71 6.84
C ALA A 471 -8.04 6.33 8.24
N ARG A 472 -6.94 6.25 8.99
CA ARG A 472 -6.84 6.87 10.33
C ARG A 472 -6.88 8.39 10.28
N VAL A 473 -6.36 9.00 9.22
CA VAL A 473 -6.27 10.47 9.10
C VAL A 473 -7.50 11.05 8.41
N ARG A 474 -8.01 10.37 7.38
CA ARG A 474 -9.05 10.89 6.48
C ARG A 474 -10.38 10.17 6.59
N GLY A 475 -10.43 9.02 7.26
CA GLY A 475 -11.60 8.14 7.25
C GLY A 475 -11.67 7.26 5.99
N ILE A 476 -12.84 6.67 5.75
CA ILE A 476 -13.11 5.83 4.57
C ILE A 476 -14.39 6.34 3.91
N GLY A 477 -14.24 6.88 2.69
CA GLY A 477 -15.33 7.60 2.02
C GLY A 477 -15.77 8.82 2.85
N PRO A 478 -17.08 9.03 3.06
CA PRO A 478 -17.58 10.13 3.91
C PRO A 478 -17.48 9.85 5.42
N VAL A 479 -17.03 8.65 5.83
CA VAL A 479 -17.05 8.22 7.23
C VAL A 479 -15.74 8.55 7.92
N THR A 480 -15.78 9.49 8.87
CA THR A 480 -14.66 9.77 9.78
C THR A 480 -14.53 8.65 10.82
N LEU A 481 -13.30 8.23 11.10
CA LEU A 481 -12.98 7.21 12.10
C LEU A 481 -12.26 7.86 13.28
N GLU A 482 -12.72 7.56 14.49
CA GLU A 482 -12.08 7.98 15.75
C GLU A 482 -10.94 7.10 16.21
#